data_AF-A0A1H3Q9Y8-F1
#
_entry.id   AF-A0A1H3Q9Y8-F1
#
_cell.length_a   1.000
_cell.length_b   1.000
_cell.length_c   1.000
_cell.angle_alpha   90.00
_cell.angle_beta   90.00
_cell.angle_gamma   90.00
#
_symmetry.space_group_name_H-M   'P 1'
#
loop_
_entity.id
_entity.type
_entity.pdbx_description
1 polymer ?
#
loop_
_entity_poly.entity_id
_entity_poly.type
_entity_poly.pdbx_seq_one_letter_code
_entity_poly.pdbx_strand_id
1 'polypeptide(L)'
;TPDARTHAQRRCDALTDLILGRRDRPRITPTVLITAPATTIAGISDDPGTLHGYGPIDPDTTRAIAATAPTFLHALLHPETGTPTTITRHRHHPVASPTPASGHDRYTPSPILRTALTMLDETCRFPGCGRRANRCELDHTKPWADGGTTTPDNLAHLCSRHHHLKHQSGWKVTQDRHGRRHLTWTSPRGATYTTTPDPPPP
;
A
#
# COMPACT_ATOMS: atom_id res chain seq x y z
N THR A 1 39.72 23.20 -6.19
CA THR A 1 40.50 23.43 -7.43
C THR A 1 39.61 23.13 -8.61
N PRO A 2 39.58 23.97 -9.66
CA PRO A 2 38.77 23.71 -10.83
C PRO A 2 39.29 22.47 -11.57
N ASP A 3 38.37 21.61 -11.99
CA ASP A 3 38.67 20.37 -12.69
C ASP A 3 39.24 20.67 -14.09
N ALA A 4 40.51 20.32 -14.31
CA ALA A 4 41.23 20.58 -15.55
C ALA A 4 40.83 19.65 -16.72
N ARG A 5 39.94 18.66 -16.48
CA ARG A 5 39.53 17.70 -17.50
C ARG A 5 38.60 18.30 -18.55
N THR A 6 38.84 17.95 -19.80
CA THR A 6 37.96 18.30 -20.92
C THR A 6 36.58 17.66 -20.76
N HIS A 7 35.59 18.19 -21.48
CA HIS A 7 34.23 17.63 -21.47
C HIS A 7 34.19 16.17 -21.98
N ALA A 8 35.01 15.83 -22.98
CA ALA A 8 35.11 14.47 -23.50
C ALA A 8 35.70 13.49 -22.48
N GLN A 9 36.75 13.90 -21.77
CA GLN A 9 37.34 13.10 -20.67
C GLN A 9 36.33 12.84 -19.56
N ARG A 10 35.58 13.88 -19.14
CA ARG A 10 34.52 13.73 -18.12
C ARG A 10 33.40 12.78 -18.55
N ARG A 11 33.04 12.75 -19.85
CA ARG A 11 32.06 11.79 -20.39
C ARG A 11 32.62 10.37 -20.45
N CYS A 12 33.89 10.20 -20.80
CA CYS A 12 34.56 8.91 -20.84
C CYS A 12 34.66 8.30 -19.44
N ASP A 13 35.05 9.10 -18.45
CA ASP A 13 35.10 8.69 -17.03
C ASP A 13 33.71 8.30 -16.54
N ALA A 14 32.69 9.12 -16.82
CA ALA A 14 31.31 8.83 -16.43
C ALA A 14 30.76 7.54 -17.06
N LEU A 15 31.10 7.27 -18.33
CA LEU A 15 30.73 6.02 -19.00
C LEU A 15 31.48 4.82 -18.40
N THR A 16 32.77 4.98 -18.13
CA THR A 16 33.63 3.96 -17.52
C THR A 16 33.12 3.60 -16.13
N ASP A 17 32.75 4.58 -15.31
CA ASP A 17 32.16 4.33 -13.99
C ASP A 17 30.80 3.63 -14.06
N LEU A 18 30.04 3.87 -15.12
CA LEU A 18 28.73 3.26 -15.35
C LEU A 18 28.88 1.78 -15.77
N ILE A 19 29.86 1.49 -16.63
CA ILE A 19 30.21 0.13 -17.08
C ILE A 19 30.85 -0.68 -15.94
N LEU A 20 31.78 -0.10 -15.20
CA LEU A 20 32.49 -0.77 -14.11
C LEU A 20 31.69 -0.80 -12.79
N GLY A 21 30.50 -0.21 -12.75
CA GLY A 21 29.67 -0.13 -11.54
C GLY A 21 30.31 0.69 -10.42
N ARG A 22 31.28 1.56 -10.74
CA ARG A 22 32.04 2.40 -9.80
C ARG A 22 31.33 3.68 -9.37
N ARG A 23 30.18 3.99 -9.97
CA ARG A 23 29.26 4.97 -9.39
C ARG A 23 28.65 4.42 -8.12
N ASP A 24 28.54 5.28 -7.09
CA ASP A 24 27.49 5.19 -6.08
C ASP A 24 26.14 5.14 -6.81
N ARG A 25 25.71 3.93 -7.20
CA ARG A 25 24.34 3.73 -7.63
C ARG A 25 23.49 4.13 -6.43
N PRO A 26 22.42 4.92 -6.62
CA PRO A 26 21.51 5.21 -5.53
C PRO A 26 21.15 3.88 -4.88
N ARG A 27 21.47 3.74 -3.59
CA ARG A 27 21.28 2.48 -2.87
C ARG A 27 19.80 2.16 -2.92
N ILE A 28 19.42 1.23 -3.80
CA ILE A 28 18.04 0.78 -3.88
C ILE A 28 17.77 0.05 -2.57
N THR A 29 16.91 0.62 -1.76
CA THR A 29 16.41 -0.04 -0.56
C THR A 29 15.03 -0.58 -0.91
N PRO A 30 14.92 -1.85 -1.37
CA PRO A 30 13.63 -2.42 -1.71
C PRO A 30 12.81 -2.60 -0.45
N THR A 31 11.53 -2.21 -0.51
CA THR A 31 10.56 -2.57 0.52
C THR A 31 9.80 -3.80 0.05
N VAL A 32 10.00 -4.91 0.75
CA VAL A 32 9.20 -6.13 0.58
C VAL A 32 8.08 -6.10 1.61
N LEU A 33 6.86 -6.40 1.17
CA LEU A 33 5.70 -6.51 2.05
C LEU A 33 5.15 -7.93 1.93
N ILE A 34 5.00 -8.59 3.07
CA ILE A 34 4.30 -9.86 3.19
C ILE A 34 3.11 -9.70 4.14
N THR A 35 2.03 -10.42 3.85
CA THR A 35 0.86 -10.55 4.74
C THR A 35 0.62 -12.03 4.96
N ALA A 36 0.50 -12.46 6.21
CA ALA A 36 0.21 -13.84 6.55
C ALA A 36 -0.55 -13.90 7.88
N PRO A 37 -1.30 -14.99 8.14
CA PRO A 37 -1.83 -15.25 9.47
C PRO A 37 -0.73 -15.25 10.52
N ALA A 38 -1.04 -14.71 11.70
CA ALA A 38 -0.10 -14.74 12.83
C ALA A 38 0.23 -16.19 13.23
N THR A 39 -0.68 -17.13 13.01
CA THR A 39 -0.49 -18.57 13.23
C THR A 39 0.57 -19.16 12.29
N THR A 40 0.60 -18.76 11.02
CA THR A 40 1.65 -19.17 10.07
C THR A 40 3.02 -18.70 10.54
N ILE A 41 3.13 -17.42 10.92
CA ILE A 41 4.38 -16.81 11.38
C ILE A 41 4.85 -17.48 12.68
N ALA A 42 3.92 -17.83 13.57
CA ALA A 42 4.20 -18.52 14.82
C ALA A 42 4.51 -20.02 14.66
N GLY A 43 4.38 -20.58 13.45
CA GLY A 43 4.55 -22.02 13.20
C GLY A 43 3.40 -22.89 13.75
N ILE A 44 2.24 -22.29 14.00
CA ILE A 44 1.02 -22.98 14.47
C ILE A 44 0.23 -23.54 13.29
N SER A 45 0.23 -22.86 12.15
CA SER A 45 -0.40 -23.32 10.91
C SER A 45 0.56 -23.24 9.73
N ASP A 46 0.20 -23.95 8.65
CA ASP A 46 0.93 -23.95 7.37
C ASP A 46 0.16 -23.24 6.25
N ASP A 47 -0.75 -22.33 6.63
CA ASP A 47 -1.44 -21.46 5.67
C ASP A 47 -0.40 -20.58 4.95
N PRO A 48 -0.53 -20.39 3.63
CA PRO A 48 0.44 -19.61 2.86
C PRO A 48 0.42 -18.14 3.26
N GLY A 49 1.58 -17.50 3.20
CA GLY A 49 1.66 -16.03 3.21
C GLY A 49 1.45 -15.47 1.80
N THR A 50 1.17 -14.18 1.71
CA THR A 50 1.08 -13.44 0.45
C THR A 50 2.22 -12.45 0.34
N LEU A 51 3.05 -12.59 -0.69
CA LEU A 51 4.03 -11.59 -1.10
C LEU A 51 3.36 -10.57 -2.02
N HIS A 52 3.26 -9.33 -1.54
CA HIS A 52 2.53 -8.28 -2.24
C HIS A 52 3.04 -8.06 -3.65
N GLY A 53 2.16 -8.33 -4.63
CA GLY A 53 2.46 -8.20 -6.04
C GLY A 53 3.21 -9.38 -6.66
N TYR A 54 3.37 -10.50 -5.96
CA TYR A 54 3.80 -11.76 -6.55
C TYR A 54 2.77 -12.87 -6.29
N GLY A 55 2.03 -12.79 -5.17
CA GLY A 55 0.99 -13.74 -4.81
C GLY A 55 1.41 -14.63 -3.63
N PRO A 56 0.82 -15.82 -3.50
CA PRO A 56 1.10 -16.70 -2.37
C PRO A 56 2.56 -17.19 -2.37
N ILE A 57 3.13 -17.29 -1.19
CA ILE A 57 4.45 -17.86 -0.89
C ILE A 57 4.27 -18.94 0.19
N ASP A 58 5.14 -19.96 0.15
CA ASP A 58 5.06 -21.07 1.10
C ASP A 58 5.29 -20.57 2.55
N PRO A 59 4.77 -21.31 3.55
CA PRO A 59 4.84 -20.89 4.95
C PRO A 59 6.29 -20.83 5.47
N ASP A 60 7.21 -21.65 4.97
CA ASP A 60 8.62 -21.60 5.38
C ASP A 60 9.33 -20.33 4.87
N THR A 61 9.11 -19.97 3.61
CA THR A 61 9.59 -18.70 3.04
C THR A 61 8.97 -17.52 3.77
N THR A 62 7.68 -17.60 4.11
CA THR A 62 6.99 -16.57 4.91
C THR A 62 7.66 -16.38 6.28
N ARG A 63 7.92 -17.47 7.00
CA ARG A 63 8.62 -17.47 8.29
C ARG A 63 10.05 -16.93 8.17
N ALA A 64 10.79 -17.32 7.14
CA ALA A 64 12.15 -16.85 6.90
C ALA A 64 12.21 -15.34 6.63
N ILE A 65 11.28 -14.81 5.82
CA ILE A 65 11.18 -13.37 5.58
C ILE A 65 10.75 -12.64 6.86
N ALA A 66 9.75 -13.17 7.57
CA ALA A 66 9.28 -12.58 8.83
C ALA A 66 10.41 -12.51 9.87
N ALA A 67 11.21 -13.56 10.04
CA ALA A 67 12.28 -13.63 11.04
C ALA A 67 13.38 -12.56 10.85
N THR A 68 13.56 -12.04 9.63
CA THR A 68 14.56 -11.01 9.33
C THR A 68 13.94 -9.63 9.14
N ALA A 69 12.61 -9.50 9.29
CA ALA A 69 11.90 -8.26 9.04
C ALA A 69 12.21 -7.21 10.14
N PRO A 70 12.70 -6.02 9.78
CA PRO A 70 12.99 -4.97 10.77
C PRO A 70 11.74 -4.33 11.37
N THR A 71 10.56 -4.61 10.79
CA THR A 71 9.28 -4.01 11.20
C THR A 71 8.14 -4.96 10.90
N PHE A 72 7.22 -5.06 11.86
CA PHE A 72 5.95 -5.77 11.72
C PHE A 72 4.79 -4.78 11.82
N LEU A 73 3.75 -5.03 11.03
CA LEU A 73 2.44 -4.41 11.21
C LEU A 73 1.47 -5.52 11.60
N HIS A 74 1.02 -5.50 12.84
CA HIS A 74 -0.07 -6.35 13.28
C HIS A 74 -1.38 -5.62 13.00
N ALA A 75 -2.22 -6.21 12.16
CA ALA A 75 -3.56 -5.72 11.90
C ALA A 75 -4.55 -6.72 12.48
N LEU A 76 -5.37 -6.27 13.44
CA LEU A 76 -6.57 -6.98 13.82
C LEU A 76 -7.64 -6.63 12.79
N LEU A 77 -8.15 -7.65 12.12
CA LEU A 77 -9.19 -7.51 11.11
C LEU A 77 -10.54 -7.93 11.72
N HIS A 78 -11.60 -7.21 11.35
CA HIS A 78 -12.95 -7.62 11.69
C HIS A 78 -13.27 -8.94 10.97
N PRO A 79 -13.74 -9.98 11.69
CA PRO A 79 -13.83 -11.34 11.16
C PRO A 79 -14.76 -11.46 9.94
N GLU A 80 -15.81 -10.65 9.86
CA GLU A 80 -16.79 -10.72 8.77
C GLU A 80 -16.46 -9.79 7.58
N THR A 81 -15.71 -8.73 7.82
CA THR A 81 -15.56 -7.63 6.84
C THR A 81 -14.13 -7.41 6.39
N GLY A 82 -13.16 -8.03 7.06
CA GLY A 82 -11.73 -7.85 6.77
C GLY A 82 -11.20 -6.45 7.07
N THR A 83 -12.01 -5.54 7.65
CA THR A 83 -11.57 -4.17 7.95
C THR A 83 -10.58 -4.16 9.11
N PRO A 84 -9.50 -3.38 9.05
CA PRO A 84 -8.60 -3.22 10.18
C PRO A 84 -9.33 -2.48 11.30
N THR A 85 -9.52 -3.14 12.44
CA THR A 85 -10.02 -2.53 13.67
C THR A 85 -8.89 -1.90 14.47
N THR A 86 -7.68 -2.47 14.40
CA THR A 86 -6.47 -1.93 15.03
C THR A 86 -5.26 -2.30 14.21
N ILE A 87 -4.33 -1.34 14.03
CA ILE A 87 -3.05 -1.60 13.37
C ILE A 87 -1.92 -1.13 14.29
N THR A 88 -1.11 -2.07 14.76
CA THR A 88 0.03 -1.80 15.64
C THR A 88 1.33 -2.02 14.87
N ARG A 89 2.24 -1.06 14.94
CA ARG A 89 3.58 -1.18 14.36
C ARG A 89 4.56 -1.63 15.44
N HIS A 90 5.18 -2.80 15.24
CA HIS A 90 6.29 -3.26 16.05
C HIS A 90 7.60 -3.10 15.28
N ARG A 91 8.65 -2.61 15.95
CA ARG A 91 10.02 -2.67 15.45
C ARG A 91 10.78 -3.64 16.35
N HIS A 92 11.88 -4.22 15.87
CA HIS A 92 12.77 -5.08 16.66
C HIS A 92 13.44 -4.37 17.89
N HIS A 93 13.02 -3.15 18.24
CA HIS A 93 13.40 -2.39 19.44
C HIS A 93 12.16 -1.67 20.03
N PRO A 94 12.11 -1.40 21.34
CA PRO A 94 10.97 -1.67 22.22
C PRO A 94 9.67 -0.95 21.83
N VAL A 95 8.58 -1.69 22.06
CA VAL A 95 7.15 -1.39 21.96
C VAL A 95 6.80 0.10 21.76
N ALA A 96 6.43 0.46 20.54
CA ALA A 96 5.69 1.69 20.29
C ALA A 96 4.22 1.48 20.67
N SER A 97 3.62 2.46 21.37
CA SER A 97 2.21 2.45 21.73
C SER A 97 1.31 2.22 20.51
N PRO A 98 0.17 1.51 20.67
CA PRO A 98 -0.81 1.35 19.62
C PRO A 98 -1.22 2.73 19.09
N THR A 99 -1.03 2.95 17.79
CA THR A 99 -1.49 4.17 17.13
C THR A 99 -2.87 3.84 16.57
N PRO A 100 -3.94 4.59 16.89
CA PRO A 100 -5.23 4.35 16.27
C PRO A 100 -5.08 4.38 14.75
N ALA A 101 -5.72 3.43 14.06
CA ALA A 101 -5.65 3.29 12.62
C ALA A 101 -6.16 4.54 11.87
N SER A 102 -7.00 5.34 12.52
CA SER A 102 -7.66 6.51 11.98
C SER A 102 -6.96 7.82 12.38
N GLY A 103 -6.56 8.59 11.37
CA GLY A 103 -6.11 9.97 11.56
C GLY A 103 -7.28 10.93 11.42
N HIS A 104 -8.29 10.84 12.29
CA HIS A 104 -9.53 11.61 12.17
C HIS A 104 -9.33 13.11 11.95
N ASP A 105 -8.26 13.70 12.53
CA ASP A 105 -7.97 15.13 12.50
C ASP A 105 -6.89 15.55 11.50
N ARG A 106 -6.42 14.66 10.61
CA ARG A 106 -5.38 14.98 9.63
C ARG A 106 -5.78 14.61 8.22
N TYR A 107 -5.57 15.53 7.29
CA TYR A 107 -5.75 15.28 5.86
C TYR A 107 -4.85 14.14 5.34
N THR A 108 -3.57 14.17 5.70
CA THR A 108 -2.58 13.21 5.20
C THR A 108 -2.70 11.86 5.93
N PRO A 109 -2.94 10.74 5.22
CA PRO A 109 -2.96 9.41 5.81
C PRO A 109 -1.63 9.06 6.49
N SER A 110 -1.70 8.45 7.67
CA SER A 110 -0.51 7.97 8.37
C SER A 110 0.21 6.88 7.55
N PRO A 111 1.54 6.71 7.68
CA PRO A 111 2.25 5.64 6.99
C PRO A 111 1.72 4.24 7.33
N ILE A 112 1.22 4.04 8.55
CA ILE A 112 0.61 2.78 9.01
C ILE A 112 -0.70 2.53 8.26
N LEU A 113 -1.59 3.53 8.24
CA LEU A 113 -2.87 3.44 7.52
C LEU A 113 -2.65 3.21 6.02
N ARG A 114 -1.70 3.93 5.41
CA ARG A 114 -1.34 3.72 4.00
C ARG A 114 -0.89 2.29 3.73
N THR A 115 -0.03 1.74 4.59
CA THR A 115 0.49 0.39 4.40
C THR A 115 -0.64 -0.64 4.53
N ALA A 116 -1.50 -0.51 5.55
CA ALA A 116 -2.64 -1.43 5.72
C ALA A 116 -3.63 -1.34 4.55
N LEU A 117 -3.96 -0.14 4.08
CA LEU A 117 -4.83 0.01 2.91
C LEU A 117 -4.16 -0.50 1.62
N THR A 118 -2.83 -0.45 1.52
CA THR A 118 -2.11 -1.07 0.39
C THR A 118 -2.29 -2.58 0.39
N MET A 119 -2.24 -3.21 1.58
CA MET A 119 -2.43 -4.65 1.72
C MET A 119 -3.86 -5.08 1.36
N LEU A 120 -4.86 -4.27 1.69
CA LEU A 120 -6.28 -4.59 1.43
C LEU A 120 -6.72 -4.26 0.00
N ASP A 121 -6.26 -3.14 -0.54
CA ASP A 121 -6.70 -2.70 -1.85
C ASP A 121 -6.02 -3.47 -2.97
N GLU A 122 -4.76 -3.88 -2.77
CA GLU A 122 -3.79 -4.54 -3.69
C GLU A 122 -3.54 -3.83 -5.03
N THR A 123 -4.61 -3.39 -5.67
CA THR A 123 -4.69 -2.66 -6.92
C THR A 123 -5.59 -1.43 -6.80
N CYS A 124 -5.65 -0.65 -7.88
CA CYS A 124 -6.49 0.52 -8.00
C CYS A 124 -7.96 0.10 -7.92
N ARG A 125 -8.72 0.77 -7.05
CA ARG A 125 -10.09 0.41 -6.70
C ARG A 125 -11.15 0.83 -7.74
N PHE A 126 -10.71 1.38 -8.87
CA PHE A 126 -11.58 1.63 -10.02
C PHE A 126 -11.88 0.30 -10.76
N PRO A 127 -13.10 0.09 -11.30
CA PRO A 127 -13.48 -1.16 -11.96
C PRO A 127 -12.49 -1.61 -13.04
N GLY A 128 -11.99 -2.84 -12.91
CA GLY A 128 -11.08 -3.48 -13.88
C GLY A 128 -9.65 -2.93 -13.92
N CYS A 129 -9.23 -2.08 -12.98
CA CYS A 129 -7.88 -1.51 -13.00
C CYS A 129 -6.83 -2.36 -12.27
N GLY A 130 -5.94 -3.03 -13.01
CA GLY A 130 -4.83 -3.79 -12.43
C GLY A 130 -3.62 -2.99 -11.95
N ARG A 131 -3.71 -1.64 -11.81
CA ARG A 131 -2.56 -0.85 -11.33
C ARG A 131 -2.35 -1.12 -9.84
N ARG A 132 -1.18 -1.61 -9.45
CA ARG A 132 -0.84 -1.91 -8.04
C ARG A 132 -1.02 -0.70 -7.12
N ALA A 133 -1.59 -0.94 -5.94
CA ALA A 133 -1.88 0.06 -4.92
C ALA A 133 -0.63 0.83 -4.47
N ASN A 134 0.54 0.19 -4.44
CA ASN A 134 1.81 0.85 -4.13
C ASN A 134 2.28 1.89 -5.18
N ARG A 135 1.60 1.97 -6.33
CA ARG A 135 1.76 3.00 -7.37
C ARG A 135 0.52 3.90 -7.51
N CYS A 136 -0.35 3.85 -6.51
CA CYS A 136 -1.59 4.63 -6.44
C CYS A 136 -1.51 5.65 -5.32
N GLU A 137 -2.40 6.63 -5.38
CA GLU A 137 -2.62 7.62 -4.35
C GLU A 137 -3.83 7.18 -3.50
N LEU A 138 -3.81 7.51 -2.22
CA LEU A 138 -5.00 7.37 -1.38
C LEU A 138 -5.89 8.59 -1.59
N ASP A 139 -7.13 8.33 -1.98
CA ASP A 139 -8.11 9.37 -2.28
C ASP A 139 -9.34 9.23 -1.39
N HIS A 140 -9.86 10.38 -0.94
CA HIS A 140 -11.02 10.44 -0.06
C HIS A 140 -12.32 10.31 -0.84
N THR A 141 -13.16 9.32 -0.54
CA THR A 141 -14.50 9.17 -1.15
C THR A 141 -15.37 10.40 -0.89
N LYS A 142 -15.56 10.77 0.38
CA LYS A 142 -16.06 12.10 0.77
C LYS A 142 -14.86 13.03 0.93
N PRO A 143 -14.75 14.10 0.14
CA PRO A 143 -13.63 15.03 0.22
C PRO A 143 -13.41 15.56 1.63
N TRP A 144 -12.15 15.71 2.02
CA TRP A 144 -11.78 16.28 3.32
C TRP A 144 -12.36 17.68 3.52
N ALA A 145 -12.31 18.52 2.48
CA ALA A 145 -12.86 19.88 2.49
C ALA A 145 -14.38 19.92 2.79
N ASP A 146 -15.10 18.84 2.50
CA ASP A 146 -16.54 18.71 2.78
C ASP A 146 -16.81 18.02 4.13
N GLY A 147 -15.79 17.90 4.98
CA GLY A 147 -15.84 17.20 6.27
C GLY A 147 -15.77 15.68 6.12
N GLY A 148 -15.01 15.18 5.15
CA GLY A 148 -14.60 13.77 5.07
C GLY A 148 -13.45 13.47 6.04
N THR A 149 -13.41 12.26 6.58
CA THR A 149 -12.38 11.81 7.53
C THR A 149 -11.29 11.00 6.84
N THR A 150 -10.09 10.98 7.42
CA THR A 150 -8.97 10.15 6.95
C THR A 150 -9.01 8.80 7.66
N THR A 151 -9.97 7.99 7.23
CA THR A 151 -10.33 6.70 7.83
C THR A 151 -10.39 5.61 6.76
N PRO A 152 -10.21 4.32 7.12
CA PRO A 152 -10.25 3.22 6.16
C PRO A 152 -11.53 3.15 5.31
N ASP A 153 -12.66 3.57 5.88
CA ASP A 153 -14.00 3.57 5.27
C ASP A 153 -14.30 4.79 4.40
N ASN A 154 -13.37 5.75 4.33
CA ASN A 154 -13.45 6.92 3.45
C ASN A 154 -12.27 7.03 2.48
N LEU A 155 -11.31 6.10 2.54
CA LEU A 155 -10.12 6.10 1.70
C LEU A 155 -10.06 4.86 0.80
N ALA A 156 -9.55 5.06 -0.42
CA ALA A 156 -9.26 4.00 -1.38
C ALA A 156 -8.04 4.35 -2.25
N HIS A 157 -7.27 3.34 -2.66
CA HIS A 157 -6.18 3.54 -3.63
C HIS A 157 -6.72 3.76 -5.04
N LEU A 158 -6.39 4.90 -5.65
CA LEU A 158 -6.64 5.22 -7.04
C LEU A 158 -5.33 5.56 -7.76
N CYS A 159 -5.14 5.00 -8.96
CA CYS A 159 -4.04 5.44 -9.80
C CYS A 159 -4.30 6.86 -10.30
N SER A 160 -3.23 7.60 -10.62
CA SER A 160 -3.35 8.99 -11.08
C SER A 160 -4.41 9.18 -12.18
N ARG A 161 -4.51 8.25 -13.14
CA ARG A 161 -5.56 8.27 -14.18
C ARG A 161 -6.97 8.27 -13.59
N HIS A 162 -7.26 7.36 -12.65
CA HIS A 162 -8.60 7.20 -12.09
C HIS A 162 -8.92 8.19 -10.98
N HIS A 163 -7.90 8.69 -10.29
CA HIS A 163 -8.01 9.83 -9.39
C HIS A 163 -8.51 11.07 -10.16
N HIS A 164 -7.87 11.42 -11.27
CA HIS A 164 -8.34 12.53 -12.11
C HIS A 164 -9.71 12.27 -12.73
N LEU A 165 -9.96 11.04 -13.20
CA LEU A 165 -11.26 10.66 -13.78
C LEU A 165 -12.40 10.90 -12.78
N LYS A 166 -12.25 10.49 -11.52
CA LYS A 166 -13.24 10.75 -10.46
C LYS A 166 -13.55 12.24 -10.33
N HIS A 167 -12.53 13.10 -10.32
CA HIS A 167 -12.71 14.52 -10.08
C HIS A 167 -13.19 15.31 -11.31
N GLN A 168 -12.91 14.82 -12.53
CA GLN A 168 -13.01 15.64 -13.75
C GLN A 168 -14.05 15.17 -14.78
N SER A 169 -14.67 14.01 -14.61
CA SER A 169 -15.45 13.39 -15.70
C SER A 169 -16.86 12.93 -15.32
N GLY A 170 -17.41 13.42 -14.20
CA GLY A 170 -18.80 13.15 -13.78
C GLY A 170 -19.03 11.76 -13.19
N TRP A 171 -17.98 10.95 -13.06
CA TRP A 171 -18.03 9.71 -12.29
C TRP A 171 -18.27 10.00 -10.81
N LYS A 172 -19.11 9.19 -10.18
CA LYS A 172 -19.39 9.26 -8.76
C LYS A 172 -18.94 7.98 -8.09
N VAL A 173 -18.52 8.08 -6.84
CA VAL A 173 -18.18 6.92 -6.02
C VAL A 173 -18.81 7.08 -4.65
N THR A 174 -19.41 6.01 -4.17
CA THR A 174 -19.81 5.86 -2.77
C THR A 174 -19.06 4.69 -2.16
N GLN A 175 -18.78 4.77 -0.87
CA GLN A 175 -18.05 3.75 -0.14
C GLN A 175 -18.89 3.28 1.04
N ASP A 176 -18.99 1.97 1.21
CA ASP A 176 -19.64 1.37 2.38
C ASP A 176 -18.86 1.74 3.65
N ARG A 177 -19.56 2.44 4.56
CA ARG A 177 -19.03 2.88 5.86
C ARG A 177 -19.13 1.82 6.95
N HIS A 178 -19.86 0.74 6.70
CA HIS A 178 -20.07 -0.35 7.65
C HIS A 178 -18.99 -1.45 7.56
N GLY A 179 -17.84 -1.12 6.98
CA GLY A 179 -16.62 -1.90 7.14
C GLY A 179 -16.23 -2.79 5.97
N ARG A 180 -17.12 -3.11 5.02
CA ARG A 180 -16.72 -3.97 3.87
C ARG A 180 -15.87 -3.22 2.83
N ARG A 181 -15.80 -1.88 2.95
CA ARG A 181 -15.05 -1.00 2.03
C ARG A 181 -15.39 -1.23 0.55
N HIS A 182 -16.63 -1.64 0.27
CA HIS A 182 -17.15 -1.75 -1.08
C HIS A 182 -17.24 -0.36 -1.69
N LEU A 183 -16.69 -0.18 -2.90
CA LEU A 183 -16.90 1.04 -3.67
C LEU A 183 -17.96 0.78 -4.73
N THR A 184 -18.97 1.63 -4.76
CA THR A 184 -19.96 1.67 -5.82
C THR A 184 -19.65 2.85 -6.72
N TRP A 185 -19.16 2.56 -7.92
CA TRP A 185 -18.86 3.55 -8.95
C TRP A 185 -20.05 3.72 -9.87
N THR A 186 -20.48 4.96 -10.07
CA THR A 186 -21.52 5.30 -11.04
C THR A 186 -20.91 6.12 -12.17
N SER A 187 -21.02 5.60 -13.38
CA SER A 187 -20.58 6.29 -14.59
C SER A 187 -21.46 7.52 -14.90
N PRO A 188 -20.99 8.45 -15.74
CA PRO A 188 -21.78 9.62 -16.14
C PRO A 188 -23.10 9.27 -16.85
N ARG A 189 -23.19 8.06 -17.42
CA ARG A 189 -24.40 7.52 -18.06
C ARG A 189 -25.27 6.68 -17.11
N GLY A 190 -24.95 6.64 -15.82
CA GLY A 190 -25.74 5.95 -14.80
C GLY A 190 -25.43 4.46 -14.60
N ALA A 191 -24.56 3.85 -15.41
CA ALA A 191 -24.13 2.47 -15.18
C ALA A 191 -23.32 2.36 -13.88
N THR A 192 -23.57 1.30 -13.11
CA THR A 192 -22.97 1.09 -11.78
C THR A 192 -22.05 -0.12 -11.75
N TYR A 193 -20.93 0.00 -11.03
CA TYR A 193 -19.91 -1.03 -10.88
C TYR A 193 -19.48 -1.10 -9.42
N THR A 194 -19.41 -2.30 -8.86
CA THR A 194 -18.94 -2.50 -7.49
C THR A 194 -17.52 -3.07 -7.51
N THR A 195 -16.63 -2.50 -6.71
CA THR A 195 -15.34 -3.12 -6.40
C THR A 195 -15.28 -3.45 -4.92
N THR A 196 -14.74 -4.62 -4.57
CA THR A 196 -14.53 -5.10 -3.20
C THR A 196 -13.03 -5.28 -2.96
N PRO A 197 -12.48 -4.93 -1.77
CA PRO A 197 -11.10 -5.29 -1.46
C PRO A 197 -10.93 -6.78 -1.69
N ASP A 198 -9.75 -7.21 -2.10
CA ASP A 198 -9.50 -8.65 -2.14
C ASP A 198 -9.61 -9.16 -0.70
N PRO A 199 -10.29 -10.31 -0.47
CA PRO A 199 -10.40 -10.84 0.87
C PRO A 199 -8.98 -11.04 1.42
N PRO A 200 -8.72 -10.69 2.69
CA PRO A 200 -7.44 -11.05 3.29
C PRO A 200 -7.24 -12.55 3.13
N PRO A 201 -5.99 -13.03 2.94
CA PRO A 201 -5.74 -14.46 2.96
C PRO A 201 -6.31 -15.07 4.27
N PRO A 202 -6.90 -16.28 4.20
CA PRO A 202 -7.50 -16.94 5.35
C PRO A 202 -6.51 -17.09 6.51
#